data_AF-A0A538QP75-F1
#
_entry.id   AF-A0A538QP75-F1
#
_cell.length_a   1.000
_cell.length_b   1.000
_cell.length_c   1.000
_cell.angle_alpha   90.00
_cell.angle_beta   90.00
_cell.angle_gamma   90.00
#
_symmetry.space_group_name_H-M   'P 1'
#
loop_
_entity.id
_entity.type
_entity.pdbx_description
1 polymer ?
#
loop_
_entity_poly.entity_id
_entity_poly.type
_entity_poly.pdbx_seq_one_letter_code
_entity_poly.pdbx_strand_id
1 'polypeptide(L)'
;MPVACESHYDTQPVLVTWNGNDADDASLTYGVVALQGSTKITIATGLVKPVGAASISSTPPQVAAVTAYRIPVTAHDGGTPSLSVVDTSDADFAISLPPQMVNLATQLQPIFNASCTSAHCQDANQPQLNLTAGVAYTALVNVNSTQAGCASYKLVLPGQPDQSYLIFKLAGGGACFTGSRIPKTGSALSLSQRQLFRDWIANGAPNN
;
A
#
# COMPACT_ATOMS: atom_id res chain seq x y z
N MET A 1 4.30 -4.18 12.69
CA MET A 1 4.63 -4.77 11.37
C MET A 1 3.98 -3.90 10.31
N PRO A 2 4.69 -3.01 9.59
CA PRO A 2 4.09 -2.35 8.45
C PRO A 2 3.84 -3.41 7.39
N VAL A 3 2.58 -3.56 7.00
CA VAL A 3 2.10 -4.63 6.13
C VAL A 3 2.45 -4.26 4.70
N ALA A 4 2.99 -5.22 3.93
CA ALA A 4 3.41 -5.14 2.52
C ALA A 4 2.32 -4.70 1.52
N CYS A 5 1.81 -3.48 1.65
CA CYS A 5 0.53 -3.06 1.09
C CYS A 5 0.59 -1.83 0.18
N GLU A 6 1.64 -1.02 0.27
CA GLU A 6 1.77 0.14 -0.61
C GLU A 6 2.58 -0.26 -1.83
N SER A 7 1.95 -0.17 -3.00
CA SER A 7 2.62 -0.35 -4.29
C SER A 7 2.58 0.97 -5.05
N HIS A 8 3.76 1.52 -5.32
CA HIS A 8 3.90 2.80 -6.02
C HIS A 8 4.33 2.56 -7.46
N TYR A 9 4.02 3.51 -8.33
CA TYR A 9 4.53 3.50 -9.70
C TYR A 9 5.97 4.01 -9.71
N ASP A 10 6.82 3.45 -10.54
CA ASP A 10 8.24 3.84 -10.69
C ASP A 10 8.43 5.26 -11.27
N THR A 11 7.33 5.85 -11.75
CA THR A 11 7.22 7.23 -12.25
C THR A 11 6.72 8.21 -11.19
N GLN A 12 6.39 7.75 -9.99
CA GLN A 12 5.87 8.58 -8.91
C GLN A 12 6.84 8.65 -7.73
N PRO A 13 6.97 9.82 -7.09
CA PRO A 13 7.74 9.93 -5.87
C PRO A 13 7.06 9.13 -4.75
N VAL A 14 7.86 8.38 -4.00
CA VAL A 14 7.44 7.66 -2.80
C VAL A 14 7.81 8.50 -1.59
N LEU A 15 6.80 8.85 -0.78
CA LEU A 15 7.00 9.54 0.49
C LEU A 15 7.28 8.51 1.59
N VAL A 16 8.49 8.56 2.16
CA VAL A 16 8.86 7.75 3.32
C VAL A 16 8.73 8.62 4.55
N THR A 17 7.95 8.18 5.54
CA THR A 17 7.74 8.88 6.82
C THR A 17 8.16 8.01 7.98
N TRP A 18 8.77 8.60 9.00
CA TRP A 18 9.12 7.94 10.25
C TRP A 18 8.93 8.90 11.42
N ASN A 19 8.87 8.36 12.63
CA ASN A 19 8.85 9.16 13.86
C ASN A 19 10.11 8.85 14.65
N GLY A 20 10.89 9.88 14.94
CA GLY A 20 12.05 9.81 15.82
C GLY A 20 11.66 10.19 17.22
N ASN A 21 11.83 9.31 18.19
CA ASN A 21 11.71 9.66 19.60
C ASN A 21 13.09 9.67 20.20
N ASP A 22 13.42 10.76 20.90
CA ASP A 22 14.65 10.87 21.67
C ASP A 22 14.31 11.29 23.09
N ALA A 23 15.06 10.79 24.07
CA ALA A 23 14.78 11.00 25.48
C ALA A 23 15.37 12.31 26.03
N ASP A 24 16.42 12.83 25.39
CA ASP A 24 17.12 14.05 25.79
C ASP A 24 16.88 15.25 24.85
N ASP A 25 15.93 15.11 23.92
CA ASP A 25 15.60 16.09 22.87
C ASP A 25 16.79 16.48 21.97
N ALA A 26 17.80 15.60 21.83
CA ALA A 26 18.90 15.80 20.90
C ALA A 26 18.46 15.64 19.43
N SER A 27 19.33 16.12 18.52
CA SER A 27 19.12 15.95 17.09
C SER A 27 19.59 14.56 16.65
N LEU A 28 18.68 13.79 16.04
CA LEU A 28 18.97 12.46 15.53
C LEU A 28 19.46 12.55 14.07
N THR A 29 20.43 11.69 13.73
CA THR A 29 20.93 11.55 12.36
C THR A 29 20.39 10.27 11.73
N TYR A 30 19.80 10.37 10.54
CA TYR A 30 19.17 9.24 9.87
C TYR A 30 19.89 8.81 8.59
N GLY A 31 19.89 7.49 8.37
CA GLY A 31 20.15 6.85 7.09
C GLY A 31 18.91 6.13 6.59
N VAL A 32 18.59 6.29 5.31
CA VAL A 32 17.45 5.64 4.64
C VAL A 32 17.97 4.88 3.43
N VAL A 33 17.62 3.61 3.33
CA VAL A 33 18.05 2.75 2.21
C VAL A 33 16.86 1.95 1.69
N ALA A 34 16.94 1.48 0.45
CA ALA A 34 16.02 0.48 -0.10
C ALA A 34 16.77 -0.82 -0.35
N LEU A 35 16.20 -1.93 0.10
CA LEU A 35 16.73 -3.27 -0.09
C LEU A 35 15.85 -4.05 -1.06
N GLN A 36 16.47 -4.61 -2.11
CA GLN A 36 15.86 -5.57 -3.04
C GLN A 36 16.64 -6.88 -2.92
N GLY A 37 16.16 -7.79 -2.06
CA GLY A 37 16.95 -8.95 -1.66
C GLY A 37 18.28 -8.52 -1.02
N SER A 38 19.41 -8.91 -1.62
CA SER A 38 20.75 -8.51 -1.14
C SER A 38 21.24 -7.17 -1.70
N THR A 39 20.53 -6.59 -2.67
CA THR A 39 20.91 -5.32 -3.29
C THR A 39 20.51 -4.16 -2.38
N LYS A 40 21.47 -3.29 -2.05
CA LYS A 40 21.27 -2.08 -1.24
C LYS A 40 21.35 -0.83 -2.10
N ILE A 41 20.32 0.00 -2.04
CA ILE A 41 20.24 1.30 -2.72
C ILE A 41 20.18 2.37 -1.63
N THR A 42 21.12 3.32 -1.64
CA THR A 42 21.12 4.43 -0.68
C THR A 42 20.11 5.49 -1.14
N ILE A 43 19.11 5.79 -0.32
CA ILE A 43 18.13 6.87 -0.57
C ILE A 43 18.65 8.17 0.04
N ALA A 44 19.09 8.12 1.30
CA ALA A 44 19.66 9.27 1.99
C ALA A 44 20.57 8.84 3.15
N THR A 45 21.52 9.69 3.49
CA THR A 45 22.43 9.51 4.63
C THR A 45 22.72 10.85 5.27
N GLY A 46 22.90 10.87 6.59
CA GLY A 46 23.26 12.09 7.31
C GLY A 46 22.10 13.08 7.44
N LEU A 47 20.85 12.61 7.35
CA LEU A 47 19.69 13.46 7.53
C LEU A 47 19.56 13.82 9.01
N VAL A 48 19.82 15.08 9.36
CA VAL A 48 19.63 15.56 10.74
C VAL A 48 18.18 16.06 10.89
N LYS A 49 17.44 15.48 11.82
CA LYS A 49 16.09 15.92 12.17
C LYS A 49 15.93 16.02 13.68
N PRO A 50 15.20 17.04 14.18
CA PRO A 50 14.79 17.06 15.59
C PRO A 50 13.82 15.91 15.87
N VAL A 51 13.58 15.64 17.16
CA VAL A 51 12.57 14.69 17.63
C VAL A 51 11.22 14.94 16.98
N GLY A 52 10.52 13.87 16.61
CA GLY A 52 9.19 13.88 16.02
C GLY A 52 9.12 13.29 14.61
N ALA A 53 8.02 13.61 13.92
CA ALA A 53 7.75 13.09 12.59
C ALA A 53 8.68 13.71 11.54
N ALA A 54 9.32 12.85 10.76
CA ALA A 54 10.20 13.22 9.66
C ALA A 54 9.79 12.49 8.39
N SER A 55 10.16 13.07 7.24
CA SER A 55 9.86 12.48 5.94
C SER A 55 10.92 12.81 4.89
N ILE A 56 11.00 11.95 3.88
CA ILE A 56 11.76 12.19 2.65
C ILE A 56 10.97 11.68 1.45
N SER A 57 11.03 12.43 0.35
CA SER A 57 10.53 11.99 -0.94
C SER A 57 11.67 11.31 -1.71
N SER A 58 11.44 10.08 -2.16
CA SER A 58 12.39 9.31 -2.95
C SER A 58 11.80 8.98 -4.33
N THR A 59 12.62 9.06 -5.38
CA THR A 59 12.21 8.56 -6.70
C THR A 59 12.72 7.13 -6.82
N PRO A 60 11.83 6.13 -6.92
CA PRO A 60 12.23 4.74 -7.04
C PRO A 60 12.95 4.47 -8.37
N PRO A 61 13.78 3.41 -8.45
CA PRO A 61 14.33 2.96 -9.73
C PRO A 61 13.21 2.45 -10.65
N GLN A 62 13.42 2.54 -11.95
CA GLN A 62 12.58 1.91 -12.95
C GLN A 62 12.64 0.38 -12.82
N VAL A 63 11.50 -0.30 -12.91
CA VAL A 63 11.41 -1.76 -12.73
C VAL A 63 10.78 -2.43 -13.94
N ALA A 64 11.21 -3.65 -14.28
CA ALA A 64 10.62 -4.42 -15.39
C ALA A 64 9.37 -5.24 -14.98
N ALA A 65 9.10 -5.35 -13.68
CA ALA A 65 7.96 -6.06 -13.11
C ALA A 65 7.70 -5.55 -11.70
N VAL A 66 6.54 -5.88 -11.13
CA VAL A 66 6.22 -5.56 -9.72
C VAL A 66 7.30 -6.14 -8.81
N THR A 67 8.04 -5.27 -8.14
CA THR A 67 9.25 -5.60 -7.39
C THR A 67 9.08 -5.17 -5.94
N ALA A 68 9.26 -6.10 -5.01
CA ALA A 68 9.19 -5.82 -3.58
C ALA A 68 10.51 -5.22 -3.07
N TYR A 69 10.39 -4.24 -2.18
CA TYR A 69 11.49 -3.56 -1.52
C TYR A 69 11.20 -3.45 -0.02
N ARG A 70 12.28 -3.46 0.78
CA ARG A 70 12.24 -3.12 2.20
C ARG A 70 12.97 -1.80 2.43
N ILE A 71 12.39 -0.86 3.18
CA ILE A 71 13.03 0.40 3.58
C ILE A 71 13.44 0.35 5.05
N PRO A 72 14.70 0.04 5.38
CA PRO A 72 15.23 0.39 6.69
C PRO A 72 15.50 1.89 6.81
N VAL A 73 15.02 2.48 7.89
CA VAL A 73 15.42 3.78 8.42
C VAL A 73 16.26 3.54 9.66
N THR A 74 17.52 3.92 9.60
CA THR A 74 18.47 3.80 10.71
C THR A 74 18.66 5.14 11.38
N ALA A 75 18.34 5.22 12.68
CA ALA A 75 18.58 6.38 13.51
C ALA A 75 19.92 6.25 14.24
N HIS A 76 20.68 7.32 14.29
CA HIS A 76 21.92 7.45 15.04
C HIS A 76 21.79 8.60 16.03
N ASP A 77 21.95 8.28 17.31
CA ASP A 77 22.09 9.27 18.37
C ASP A 77 23.58 9.62 18.58
N GLY A 78 23.87 10.91 18.56
CA GLY A 78 25.20 11.49 18.80
C GLY A 78 25.33 12.20 20.15
N GLY A 79 24.33 12.09 21.03
CA GLY A 79 24.26 12.70 22.35
C GLY A 79 25.46 12.38 23.23
N THR A 80 25.83 13.32 24.10
CA THR A 80 26.90 13.15 25.10
C THR A 80 26.26 12.90 26.47
N PRO A 81 26.68 11.87 27.24
CA PRO A 81 27.82 11.00 27.01
C PRO A 81 27.50 9.93 25.97
N SER A 82 28.41 9.83 24.99
CA SER A 82 28.37 9.02 23.76
C SER A 82 27.93 7.58 23.97
N LEU A 83 26.62 7.35 23.91
CA LEU A 83 26.04 6.07 23.59
C LEU A 83 25.60 6.19 22.12
N SER A 84 26.46 5.75 21.20
CA SER A 84 26.05 5.61 19.79
C SER A 84 25.06 4.47 19.68
N VAL A 85 23.80 4.75 20.01
CA VAL A 85 22.70 3.81 19.86
C VAL A 85 22.23 3.89 18.41
N VAL A 86 22.05 2.71 17.82
CA VAL A 86 21.54 2.56 16.47
C VAL A 86 20.22 1.82 16.57
N ASP A 87 19.13 2.48 16.19
CA ASP A 87 17.83 1.86 16.02
C ASP A 87 17.50 1.76 14.54
N THR A 88 16.88 0.66 14.12
CA THR A 88 16.42 0.47 12.74
C THR A 88 14.98 0.03 12.74
N SER A 89 14.14 0.89 12.18
CA SER A 89 12.76 0.57 11.82
C SER A 89 12.68 0.29 10.33
N ASP A 90 11.76 -0.58 9.93
CA ASP A 90 11.60 -0.93 8.53
C ASP A 90 10.14 -1.13 8.12
N ALA A 91 9.90 -0.97 6.81
CA ALA A 91 8.63 -1.23 6.15
C ALA A 91 8.84 -1.87 4.78
N ASP A 92 7.91 -2.73 4.37
CA ASP A 92 7.89 -3.35 3.05
C ASP A 92 6.91 -2.62 2.12
N PHE A 93 7.31 -2.43 0.86
CA PHE A 93 6.49 -1.83 -0.20
C PHE A 93 6.84 -2.48 -1.55
N ALA A 94 6.07 -2.19 -2.60
CA ALA A 94 6.38 -2.63 -3.94
C ALA A 94 6.49 -1.45 -4.91
N ILE A 95 7.37 -1.56 -5.89
CA ILE A 95 7.42 -0.66 -7.05
C ILE A 95 6.89 -1.41 -8.26
N SER A 96 6.10 -0.70 -9.06
CA SER A 96 5.44 -1.21 -10.25
C SER A 96 5.73 -0.31 -11.44
N LEU A 97 5.66 -0.91 -12.63
CA LEU A 97 5.64 -0.20 -13.91
C LEU A 97 4.50 0.82 -13.93
N PRO A 98 4.56 1.85 -14.80
CA PRO A 98 3.44 2.78 -14.99
C PRO A 98 2.13 2.04 -15.30
N PRO A 99 0.97 2.64 -14.96
CA PRO A 99 -0.34 2.00 -15.08
C PRO A 99 -0.54 1.34 -16.44
N GLN A 100 -0.81 0.03 -16.44
CA GLN A 100 -1.13 -0.72 -17.64
C GLN A 100 -2.64 -0.75 -17.86
N MET A 101 -3.09 -0.82 -19.12
CA MET A 101 -4.52 -1.00 -19.39
C MET A 101 -4.99 -2.36 -18.87
N VAL A 102 -6.06 -2.34 -18.07
CA VAL A 102 -6.66 -3.54 -17.48
C VAL A 102 -8.12 -3.63 -17.87
N ASN A 103 -8.53 -4.83 -18.29
CA ASN A 103 -9.91 -5.15 -18.64
C ASN A 103 -10.65 -5.75 -17.43
N LEU A 104 -11.77 -5.14 -17.03
CA LEU A 104 -12.55 -5.59 -15.88
C LEU A 104 -13.07 -7.02 -16.11
N ALA A 105 -13.67 -7.30 -17.26
CA ALA A 105 -14.30 -8.58 -17.56
C ALA A 105 -13.31 -9.75 -17.68
N THR A 106 -12.15 -9.54 -18.30
CA THR A 106 -11.21 -10.63 -18.60
C THR A 106 -10.08 -10.78 -17.59
N GLN A 107 -9.68 -9.71 -16.88
CA GLN A 107 -8.54 -9.75 -15.96
C GLN A 107 -8.96 -9.66 -14.48
N LEU A 108 -9.93 -8.82 -14.14
CA LEU A 108 -10.35 -8.64 -12.74
C LEU A 108 -11.50 -9.55 -12.33
N GLN A 109 -12.48 -9.78 -13.20
CA GLN A 109 -13.63 -10.64 -12.89
C GLN A 109 -13.22 -12.07 -12.51
N PRO A 110 -12.23 -12.73 -13.15
CA PRO A 110 -11.76 -14.03 -12.69
C PRO A 110 -11.19 -13.99 -11.26
N ILE A 111 -10.52 -12.90 -10.88
CA ILE A 111 -9.97 -12.71 -9.53
C ILE A 111 -11.10 -12.51 -8.52
N PHE A 112 -12.12 -11.71 -8.87
CA PHE A 112 -13.33 -11.58 -8.05
C PHE A 112 -14.02 -12.92 -7.86
N ASN A 113 -14.22 -13.68 -8.94
CA ASN A 113 -14.87 -14.99 -8.90
C ASN A 113 -14.10 -15.97 -8.00
N ALA A 114 -12.78 -16.05 -8.13
CA ALA A 114 -11.93 -16.91 -7.30
C ALA A 114 -11.97 -16.50 -5.82
N SER A 115 -12.03 -15.20 -5.56
CA SER A 115 -12.12 -14.61 -4.20
C SER A 115 -13.53 -14.72 -3.60
N CYS A 116 -14.53 -15.03 -4.43
CA CYS A 116 -15.96 -15.08 -4.13
C CYS A 116 -16.49 -16.52 -4.11
N THR A 117 -15.67 -17.46 -3.64
CA THR A 117 -15.96 -18.92 -3.64
C THR A 117 -16.51 -19.45 -2.32
N SER A 118 -16.53 -18.66 -1.24
CA SER A 118 -17.14 -19.04 0.04
C SER A 118 -18.54 -18.44 0.20
N ALA A 119 -19.32 -19.02 1.12
CA ALA A 119 -20.72 -18.69 1.45
C ALA A 119 -21.04 -17.21 1.78
N HIS A 120 -20.06 -16.31 1.65
CA HIS A 120 -20.13 -14.88 1.92
C HIS A 120 -20.28 -13.99 0.67
N CYS A 121 -20.64 -14.57 -0.47
CA CYS A 121 -21.09 -13.81 -1.65
C CYS A 121 -22.62 -13.78 -1.82
N GLN A 122 -23.35 -14.60 -1.05
CA GLN A 122 -24.80 -14.74 -1.12
C GLN A 122 -25.45 -14.77 0.27
N ASP A 123 -24.77 -14.28 1.31
CA ASP A 123 -25.37 -14.26 2.65
C ASP A 123 -26.29 -13.05 2.77
N ALA A 124 -27.60 -13.33 2.66
CA ALA A 124 -28.67 -12.35 2.74
C ALA A 124 -28.73 -11.59 4.08
N ASN A 125 -28.00 -12.04 5.12
CA ASN A 125 -27.97 -11.40 6.44
C ASN A 125 -26.85 -10.38 6.62
N GLN A 126 -26.02 -10.14 5.60
CA GLN A 126 -25.08 -9.01 5.56
C GLN A 126 -25.41 -8.15 4.34
N PRO A 127 -25.40 -6.80 4.43
CA PRO A 127 -25.52 -5.94 3.25
C PRO A 127 -24.26 -6.12 2.39
N GLN A 128 -24.25 -7.17 1.57
CA GLN A 128 -23.09 -7.64 0.83
C GLN A 128 -22.96 -6.90 -0.50
N LEU A 129 -21.71 -6.57 -0.80
CA LEU A 129 -21.31 -6.02 -2.07
C LEU A 129 -21.37 -7.12 -3.13
N ASN A 130 -22.30 -7.02 -4.08
CA ASN A 130 -22.39 -8.00 -5.16
C ASN A 130 -21.27 -7.77 -6.20
N LEU A 131 -20.35 -8.72 -6.29
CA LEU A 131 -19.19 -8.69 -7.19
C LEU A 131 -19.32 -9.66 -8.38
N THR A 132 -20.53 -10.13 -8.68
CA THR A 132 -20.76 -10.97 -9.88
C THR A 132 -20.56 -10.17 -11.16
N ALA A 133 -20.24 -10.89 -12.24
CA ALA A 133 -20.10 -10.31 -13.56
C ALA A 133 -21.36 -9.50 -13.94
N GLY A 134 -21.15 -8.29 -14.47
CA GLY A 134 -22.23 -7.36 -14.82
C GLY A 134 -22.76 -6.50 -13.66
N VAL A 135 -22.49 -6.84 -12.40
CA VAL A 135 -22.92 -6.07 -11.21
C VAL A 135 -21.74 -5.41 -10.50
N ALA A 136 -20.58 -6.07 -10.50
CA ALA A 136 -19.38 -5.63 -9.78
C ALA A 136 -19.01 -4.17 -10.04
N TYR A 137 -19.11 -3.71 -11.30
CA TYR A 137 -18.80 -2.34 -11.68
C TYR A 137 -19.64 -1.32 -10.91
N THR A 138 -20.97 -1.44 -11.00
CA THR A 138 -21.92 -0.53 -10.36
C THR A 138 -21.91 -0.63 -8.84
N ALA A 139 -21.50 -1.78 -8.30
CA ALA A 139 -21.36 -1.98 -6.87
C ALA A 139 -20.11 -1.29 -6.30
N LEU A 140 -19.04 -1.18 -7.08
CA LEU A 140 -17.73 -0.68 -6.63
C LEU A 140 -17.46 0.78 -6.98
N VAL A 141 -17.70 1.17 -8.23
CA VAL A 141 -17.18 2.42 -8.79
C VAL A 141 -18.02 3.61 -8.30
N ASN A 142 -17.37 4.61 -7.71
CA ASN A 142 -17.97 5.81 -7.13
C ASN A 142 -18.96 5.56 -5.95
N VAL A 143 -19.04 4.34 -5.44
CA VAL A 143 -19.86 3.99 -4.27
C VAL A 143 -19.10 4.35 -2.99
N ASN A 144 -19.77 5.00 -2.03
CA ASN A 144 -19.16 5.32 -0.73
C ASN A 144 -18.90 4.04 0.08
N SER A 145 -17.78 4.01 0.80
CA SER A 145 -17.56 2.97 1.80
C SER A 145 -18.56 3.13 2.96
N THR A 146 -19.16 2.03 3.39
CA THR A 146 -20.04 1.98 4.57
C THR A 146 -19.30 1.51 5.82
N GLN A 147 -17.99 1.29 5.72
CA GLN A 147 -17.17 0.79 6.81
C GLN A 147 -16.90 1.90 7.83
N ALA A 148 -17.03 1.55 9.12
CA ALA A 148 -16.84 2.50 10.22
C ALA A 148 -15.46 3.17 10.13
N GLY A 149 -15.43 4.50 10.22
CA GLY A 149 -14.21 5.30 10.11
C GLY A 149 -13.70 5.56 8.68
N CYS A 150 -14.25 4.90 7.65
CA CYS A 150 -13.79 5.02 6.27
C CYS A 150 -14.83 5.61 5.30
N ALA A 151 -15.88 6.27 5.82
CA ALA A 151 -16.97 6.82 5.02
C ALA A 151 -16.54 7.94 4.05
N SER A 152 -15.38 8.57 4.28
CA SER A 152 -14.77 9.56 3.38
C SER A 152 -14.16 8.94 2.11
N TYR A 153 -13.98 7.62 2.07
CA TYR A 153 -13.40 6.90 0.94
C TYR A 153 -14.49 6.30 0.05
N LYS A 154 -14.24 6.27 -1.25
CA LYS A 154 -15.01 5.44 -2.18
C LYS A 154 -14.49 4.01 -2.14
N LEU A 155 -15.35 3.03 -2.43
CA LEU A 155 -14.95 1.65 -2.68
C LEU A 155 -13.93 1.61 -3.81
N VAL A 156 -14.25 2.25 -4.93
CA VAL A 156 -13.32 2.57 -6.02
C VAL A 156 -13.53 4.03 -6.42
N LEU A 157 -12.46 4.82 -6.35
CA LEU A 157 -12.39 6.19 -6.86
C LEU A 157 -11.59 6.19 -8.17
N PRO A 158 -12.22 6.37 -9.34
CA PRO A 158 -11.54 6.43 -10.62
C PRO A 158 -10.34 7.38 -10.61
N GLY A 159 -9.21 6.93 -11.16
CA GLY A 159 -7.95 7.68 -11.24
C GLY A 159 -7.15 7.73 -9.94
N GLN A 160 -7.71 7.30 -8.80
CA GLN A 160 -7.11 7.49 -7.48
C GLN A 160 -7.03 6.16 -6.71
N PRO A 161 -6.07 5.28 -7.04
CA PRO A 161 -5.92 3.99 -6.36
C PRO A 161 -5.65 4.13 -4.86
N ASP A 162 -4.89 5.14 -4.44
CA ASP A 162 -4.55 5.37 -3.03
C ASP A 162 -5.71 5.95 -2.20
N GLN A 163 -6.78 6.40 -2.85
CA GLN A 163 -8.03 6.82 -2.20
C GLN A 163 -9.17 5.81 -2.40
N SER A 164 -8.86 4.61 -2.88
CA SER A 164 -9.84 3.56 -3.13
C SER A 164 -9.80 2.50 -2.03
N TYR A 165 -10.90 2.38 -1.28
CA TYR A 165 -11.01 1.49 -0.14
C TYR A 165 -10.80 0.01 -0.49
N LEU A 166 -11.15 -0.39 -1.72
CA LEU A 166 -10.92 -1.74 -2.23
C LEU A 166 -9.43 -2.13 -2.12
N ILE A 167 -8.51 -1.21 -2.42
CA ILE A 167 -7.06 -1.47 -2.34
C ILE A 167 -6.65 -1.79 -0.91
N PHE A 168 -7.13 -1.03 0.08
CA PHE A 168 -6.83 -1.28 1.48
C PHE A 168 -7.31 -2.67 1.93
N LYS A 169 -8.49 -3.08 1.46
CA LYS A 169 -9.05 -4.41 1.76
C LYS A 169 -8.28 -5.53 1.11
N LEU A 170 -7.85 -5.39 -0.15
CA LEU A 170 -7.06 -6.41 -0.84
C LEU A 170 -5.66 -6.55 -0.25
N ALA A 171 -5.08 -5.45 0.19
CA ALA A 171 -3.74 -5.41 0.76
C ALA A 171 -3.75 -5.89 2.23
N GLY A 172 -4.75 -5.51 3.02
CA GLY A 172 -4.84 -5.84 4.45
C GLY A 172 -4.23 -4.77 5.35
N GLY A 173 -4.18 -3.53 4.85
CA GLY A 173 -3.57 -2.38 5.47
C GLY A 173 -3.79 -1.14 4.60
N GLY A 174 -3.48 0.04 5.12
CA GLY A 174 -3.64 1.32 4.41
C GLY A 174 -4.19 2.42 5.30
N ALA A 175 -4.34 3.62 4.72
CA ALA A 175 -4.75 4.83 5.44
C ALA A 175 -6.10 4.69 6.17
N CYS A 176 -6.99 3.87 5.61
CA CYS A 176 -8.24 3.51 6.27
C CYS A 176 -8.51 2.02 6.10
N PHE A 177 -7.87 1.19 6.92
CA PHE A 177 -8.11 -0.25 6.94
C PHE A 177 -8.88 -0.66 8.19
N THR A 178 -10.08 -1.23 8.00
CA THR A 178 -10.89 -1.78 9.08
C THR A 178 -11.33 -3.22 8.80
N GLY A 179 -11.41 -4.01 9.88
CA GLY A 179 -11.72 -5.44 9.83
C GLY A 179 -10.58 -6.27 9.24
N SER A 180 -10.91 -7.19 8.35
CA SER A 180 -9.95 -8.16 7.79
C SER A 180 -9.64 -7.90 6.30
N ARG A 181 -8.48 -8.38 5.83
CA ARG A 181 -8.15 -8.45 4.40
C ARG A 181 -9.20 -9.27 3.64
N ILE A 182 -9.37 -8.99 2.35
CA ILE A 182 -10.09 -9.86 1.42
C ILE A 182 -9.09 -10.55 0.46
N PRO A 183 -9.28 -11.84 0.10
CA PRO A 183 -10.22 -12.80 0.68
C PRO A 183 -9.99 -13.01 2.18
N LYS A 184 -11.07 -13.16 2.97
CA LYS A 184 -10.96 -13.42 4.41
C LYS A 184 -10.35 -14.80 4.70
N THR A 185 -10.68 -15.76 3.84
CA THR A 185 -10.24 -17.15 3.90
C THR A 185 -9.44 -17.48 2.66
N GLY A 186 -8.37 -18.27 2.80
CA GLY A 186 -7.49 -18.64 1.71
C GLY A 186 -6.32 -17.66 1.51
N SER A 187 -5.53 -17.93 0.47
CA SER A 187 -4.31 -17.19 0.17
C SER A 187 -4.59 -15.71 -0.13
N ALA A 188 -3.65 -14.85 0.26
CA ALA A 188 -3.65 -13.46 -0.19
C ALA A 188 -3.48 -13.38 -1.70
N LEU A 189 -4.09 -12.36 -2.29
CA LEU A 189 -3.77 -11.97 -3.66
C LEU A 189 -2.28 -11.68 -3.73
N SER A 190 -1.65 -12.14 -4.80
CA SER A 190 -0.26 -11.81 -5.10
C SER A 190 -0.12 -10.29 -5.32
N LEU A 191 1.11 -9.79 -5.19
CA LEU A 191 1.42 -8.40 -5.53
C LEU A 191 0.99 -8.04 -6.95
N SER A 192 1.20 -8.95 -7.91
CA SER A 192 0.77 -8.77 -9.31
C SER A 192 -0.75 -8.69 -9.46
N GLN A 193 -1.52 -9.53 -8.76
CA GLN A 193 -2.99 -9.46 -8.79
C GLN A 193 -3.50 -8.15 -8.18
N ARG A 194 -2.92 -7.71 -7.05
CA ARG A 194 -3.25 -6.41 -6.45
C ARG A 194 -2.91 -5.24 -7.37
N GLN A 195 -1.80 -5.36 -8.11
CA GLN A 195 -1.41 -4.33 -9.08
C GLN A 195 -2.43 -4.18 -10.21
N LEU A 196 -3.03 -5.27 -10.71
CA LEU A 196 -4.09 -5.18 -11.73
C LEU A 196 -5.27 -4.30 -11.27
N PHE A 197 -5.65 -4.36 -9.99
CA PHE A 197 -6.70 -3.48 -9.46
C PHE A 197 -6.24 -2.03 -9.43
N ARG A 198 -4.99 -1.76 -9.02
CA ARG A 198 -4.46 -0.39 -9.00
C ARG A 198 -4.35 0.20 -10.39
N ASP A 199 -3.89 -0.59 -11.36
CA ASP A 199 -3.77 -0.21 -12.76
C ASP A 199 -5.14 0.10 -13.36
N TRP A 200 -6.12 -0.78 -13.12
CA TRP A 200 -7.50 -0.54 -13.55
C TRP A 200 -8.07 0.76 -12.97
N ILE A 201 -7.90 0.99 -11.66
CA ILE A 201 -8.37 2.22 -11.00
C ILE A 201 -7.63 3.44 -11.55
N ALA A 202 -6.31 3.38 -11.69
CA ALA A 202 -5.49 4.47 -12.21
C ALA A 202 -5.88 4.87 -13.64
N ASN A 203 -6.31 3.90 -14.47
CA ASN A 203 -6.86 4.15 -15.80
C ASN A 203 -8.32 4.63 -15.81
N GLY A 204 -8.85 5.06 -14.65
CA GLY A 204 -10.21 5.59 -14.53
C GLY A 204 -11.28 4.52 -14.33
N ALA A 205 -10.89 3.29 -13.95
CA ALA A 205 -11.80 2.17 -13.75
C ALA A 205 -12.78 1.99 -14.93
N PRO A 206 -12.29 1.66 -16.14
CA PRO A 206 -13.16 1.42 -17.29
C PRO A 206 -14.05 0.18 -17.08
N ASN A 207 -15.28 0.23 -17.60
CA ASN A 207 -16.17 -0.93 -17.67
C ASN A 207 -16.01 -1.61 -19.04
N ASN A 208 -15.03 -2.50 -19.16
CA ASN A 208 -14.60 -3.12 -20.41
C ASN A 208 -14.42 -4.64 -20.27
#